data_AF-X1GTC0-F1
#
_entry.id   AF-X1GTC0-F1
#
_cell.length_a   1.000
_cell.length_b   1.000
_cell.length_c   1.000
_cell.angle_alpha   90.00
_cell.angle_beta   90.00
_cell.angle_gamma   90.00
#
_symmetry.space_group_name_H-M   'P 1'
#
loop_
_entity.id
_entity.type
_entity.pdbx_description
1 polymer ?
#
loop_
_entity_poly.entity_id
_entity_poly.type
_entity_poly.pdbx_seq_one_letter_code
_entity_poly.pdbx_strand_id
1 'polypeptide(L)'
;MECSHYWGRGHENTRFDPENCIALCTYHHRFHWGHGDGRQEYTDFMRKRLGDRGFDLLDVRAHTYKKRDDKLDKIIIEQLIKELEQEV
;
A
#
# COMPACT_ATOMS: atom_id res chain seq x y z
N MET A 1 -6.96 5.56 -13.58
CA MET A 1 -6.80 5.16 -12.16
C MET A 1 -5.35 4.73 -11.98
N GLU A 2 -4.67 5.15 -10.93
CA GLU A 2 -3.28 4.82 -10.61
C GLU A 2 -3.21 4.10 -9.26
N CYS A 3 -2.29 3.16 -9.09
CA CYS A 3 -2.05 2.47 -7.81
C CYS A 3 -1.04 3.26 -6.96
N SER A 4 -1.57 4.08 -6.06
CA SER A 4 -0.79 4.82 -5.07
C SER A 4 -0.37 3.89 -3.93
N HIS A 5 0.86 4.07 -3.47
CA HIS A 5 1.33 3.48 -2.23
C HIS A 5 1.37 4.59 -1.16
N TYR A 6 0.71 4.40 -0.02
CA TYR A 6 0.75 5.40 1.06
C TYR A 6 2.17 5.55 1.63
N TRP A 7 2.80 4.44 1.98
CA TRP A 7 4.23 4.34 2.19
C TRP A 7 4.90 3.98 0.87
N GLY A 8 5.85 4.81 0.43
CA GLY A 8 6.50 4.64 -0.87
C GLY A 8 7.17 3.28 -1.03
N ARG A 9 7.45 2.89 -2.28
CA ARG A 9 8.00 1.56 -2.64
C ARG A 9 9.33 1.19 -1.98
N GLY A 10 10.02 2.16 -1.36
CA GLY A 10 11.23 1.92 -0.57
C GLY A 10 10.96 1.22 0.78
N HIS A 11 9.72 1.24 1.27
CA HIS A 11 9.29 0.43 2.41
C HIS A 11 8.98 -0.99 1.94
N GLU A 12 10.03 -1.81 1.82
CA GLU A 12 9.95 -3.15 1.23
C GLU A 12 8.91 -4.06 1.90
N ASN A 13 8.67 -3.89 3.21
CA ASN A 13 7.69 -4.69 3.95
C ASN A 13 6.23 -4.42 3.53
N THR A 14 5.93 -3.20 3.08
CA THR A 14 4.57 -2.79 2.66
C THR A 14 4.45 -2.57 1.16
N ARG A 15 5.47 -2.97 0.38
CA ARG A 15 5.55 -2.74 -1.07
C ARG A 15 4.40 -3.40 -1.86
N PHE A 16 3.99 -4.59 -1.44
CA PHE A 16 2.89 -5.35 -2.04
C PHE A 16 1.73 -5.55 -1.06
N ASP A 17 1.70 -4.80 0.03
CA ASP A 17 0.62 -4.86 1.04
C ASP A 17 -0.66 -4.19 0.49
N PRO A 18 -1.79 -4.92 0.36
CA PRO A 18 -3.05 -4.35 -0.13
C PRO A 18 -3.60 -3.20 0.73
N GLU A 19 -3.27 -3.14 2.02
CA GLU A 19 -3.67 -2.03 2.90
C GLU A 19 -2.85 -0.76 2.62
N ASN A 20 -1.63 -0.91 2.09
CA ASN A 20 -0.78 0.20 1.66
C ASN A 20 -1.13 0.73 0.25
N CYS A 21 -1.79 -0.09 -0.57
CA CYS A 21 -2.09 0.20 -1.97
C CYS A 21 -3.53 0.68 -2.18
N ILE A 22 -3.70 1.82 -2.86
CA ILE A 22 -5.01 2.40 -3.19
C ILE A 22 -5.05 2.87 -4.64
N ALA A 23 -6.18 2.59 -5.27
CA ALA A 23 -6.53 3.15 -6.56
C ALA A 23 -6.95 4.63 -6.41
N LEU A 24 -6.19 5.55 -6.99
CA LEU A 24 -6.46 7.00 -6.99
C LEU A 24 -6.56 7.54 -8.42
N CYS A 25 -7.18 8.71 -8.59
CA CYS A 25 -7.05 9.47 -9.84
C CYS A 25 -5.67 10.18 -9.89
N THR A 26 -5.23 10.57 -11.08
CA THR A 26 -3.92 11.23 -11.28
C THR A 26 -3.76 12.49 -10.44
N TYR A 27 -4.83 13.26 -10.24
CA TYR A 27 -4.82 14.45 -9.39
C TYR A 27 -4.42 14.11 -7.95
N HIS A 28 -5.16 13.21 -7.29
CA HIS A 28 -4.86 12.82 -5.91
C HIS A 28 -3.53 12.08 -5.81
N HIS A 29 -3.22 11.20 -6.75
CA HIS A 29 -1.97 10.44 -6.72
C HIS A 29 -0.73 11.32 -6.90
N ARG A 30 -0.69 12.17 -7.92
CA ARG A 30 0.54 12.89 -8.30
C ARG A 30 0.63 14.31 -7.78
N PHE A 31 -0.48 15.03 -7.71
CA PHE A 31 -0.46 16.48 -7.50
C PHE A 31 -0.89 16.89 -6.10
N HIS A 32 -1.77 16.11 -5.45
CA HIS A 32 -2.31 16.46 -4.14
C HIS A 32 -1.68 15.66 -3.00
N TRP A 33 -1.85 14.33 -2.98
CA TRP A 33 -1.44 13.49 -1.84
C TRP A 33 -0.06 12.86 -1.95
N GLY A 34 0.37 12.44 -3.15
CA GLY A 34 1.63 11.70 -3.31
C GLY A 34 2.89 12.57 -3.43
N HIS A 35 2.77 13.76 -4.04
CA HIS A 35 3.87 14.73 -4.16
C HIS A 35 3.48 16.17 -3.81
N GLY A 36 2.24 16.38 -3.36
CA GLY A 36 1.74 17.68 -2.91
C GLY A 36 1.83 17.84 -1.39
N ASP A 37 1.16 18.87 -0.88
CA ASP A 37 1.05 19.22 0.55
C ASP A 37 -0.09 18.47 1.27
N GLY A 38 -0.97 17.77 0.54
CA GLY A 38 -2.12 17.04 1.06
C GLY A 38 -1.81 15.74 1.81
N ARG A 39 -0.62 15.59 2.41
CA ARG A 39 -0.21 14.36 3.12
C ARG A 39 -1.10 14.06 4.34
N GLN A 40 -1.51 15.09 5.08
CA GLN A 40 -2.41 14.91 6.23
C GLN A 40 -3.78 14.40 5.79
N GLU A 41 -4.35 14.98 4.73
CA GLU A 41 -5.63 14.52 4.18
C GLU A 41 -5.56 13.07 3.70
N TYR A 42 -4.44 12.67 3.09
CA TYR A 42 -4.23 11.26 2.73
C TYR A 42 -4.21 10.37 3.98
N THR A 43 -3.55 10.83 5.05
CA THR A 43 -3.50 10.11 6.33
C THR A 43 -4.90 9.96 6.94
N ASP A 44 -5.71 11.02 6.92
CA ASP A 44 -7.08 10.99 7.42
C ASP A 44 -7.96 10.04 6.58
N PHE A 45 -7.77 10.04 5.26
CA PHE A 45 -8.42 9.08 4.36
C PHE A 45 -8.02 7.64 4.69
N MET A 46 -6.72 7.37 4.92
CA MET A 46 -6.24 6.04 5.29
C MET A 46 -6.79 5.57 6.63
N ARG A 47 -6.80 6.43 7.66
CA ARG A 47 -7.39 6.14 8.97
C ARG A 47 -8.87 5.86 8.87
N LYS A 48 -9.60 6.61 8.03
CA LYS A 48 -11.02 6.34 7.75
C LYS A 48 -11.23 4.99 7.05
N ARG A 49 -10.36 4.60 6.11
CA ARG A 49 -10.45 3.35 5.34
C ARG A 49 -10.10 2.11 6.18
N LEU A 50 -9.00 2.16 6.94
CA LEU A 50 -8.44 1.03 7.67
C LEU A 50 -8.88 0.99 9.15
N GLY A 51 -9.45 2.09 9.65
CA GLY A 51 -9.58 2.34 11.08
C GLY A 51 -8.23 2.74 11.70
N ASP A 52 -8.27 3.39 12.87
CA ASP A 52 -7.05 3.86 13.55
C ASP A 52 -6.07 2.72 13.83
N ARG A 53 -6.57 1.61 14.38
CA ARG A 53 -5.74 0.43 14.64
C ARG A 53 -5.14 -0.16 13.36
N GLY A 54 -5.90 -0.20 12.26
CA GLY A 54 -5.41 -0.74 10.99
C GLY A 54 -4.30 0.14 10.41
N PHE A 55 -4.48 1.45 10.47
CA PHE A 55 -3.46 2.41 10.07
C PHE A 55 -2.20 2.30 10.94
N ASP A 56 -2.33 2.21 12.26
CA ASP A 56 -1.18 2.09 13.15
C ASP A 56 -0.42 0.76 12.91
N LEU A 57 -1.13 -0.33 12.62
CA LEU A 57 -0.49 -1.59 12.22
C LEU A 57 0.24 -1.49 10.88
N LEU A 58 -0.33 -0.79 9.90
CA LEU A 58 0.33 -0.50 8.62
C LEU A 58 1.62 0.32 8.83
N ASP A 59 1.58 1.32 9.70
CA ASP A 59 2.74 2.15 10.05
C ASP A 59 3.86 1.32 10.70
N VAL A 60 3.51 0.44 11.64
CA VAL A 60 4.46 -0.52 12.23
C VAL A 60 5.07 -1.41 11.16
N ARG A 61 4.27 -1.95 10.22
CA ARG A 61 4.80 -2.79 9.13
C ARG A 61 5.75 -2.00 8.24
N ALA A 62 5.42 -0.76 7.87
CA ALA A 62 6.25 0.08 7.01
C ALA A 62 7.62 0.38 7.64
N HIS A 63 7.67 0.56 8.96
CA HIS A 63 8.91 0.82 9.70
C HIS A 63 9.62 -0.44 10.22
N THR A 64 9.04 -1.62 9.98
CA THR A 64 9.70 -2.90 10.26
C THR A 64 10.59 -3.30 9.09
N TYR A 65 11.86 -3.57 9.38
CA TYR A 65 12.83 -3.96 8.35
C TYR A 65 12.44 -5.29 7.68
N LYS A 66 12.36 -5.27 6.34
CA LYS A 66 12.33 -6.45 5.48
C LYS A 66 13.45 -6.34 4.47
N LYS A 67 14.26 -7.40 4.34
CA LYS A 67 15.22 -7.51 3.23
C LYS A 67 14.46 -7.76 1.93
N ARG A 68 14.79 -7.00 0.88
CA ARG A 68 14.23 -7.22 -0.46
C ARG A 68 14.55 -8.63 -0.96
N ASP A 69 13.52 -9.38 -1.35
CA ASP A 69 13.61 -10.71 -1.92
C ASP A 69 12.55 -10.89 -3.02
N ASP A 70 12.90 -10.46 -4.23
CA ASP A 70 12.00 -10.48 -5.38
C ASP A 70 11.58 -11.90 -5.79
N LYS A 71 12.38 -12.93 -5.43
CA LYS A 71 12.05 -14.33 -5.73
C LYS A 71 10.92 -14.82 -4.83
N LEU A 72 11.04 -14.57 -3.53
CA LEU A 72 10.00 -14.92 -2.57
C LEU A 72 8.71 -14.13 -2.86
N ASP A 73 8.83 -12.82 -3.11
CA ASP A 73 7.68 -11.97 -3.42
C ASP A 73 6.93 -12.48 -4.66
N LYS A 74 7.65 -12.90 -5.71
CA LYS A 74 7.03 -13.49 -6.90
C LYS A 74 6.25 -14.76 -6.59
N ILE A 75 6.81 -15.68 -5.80
CA ILE A 75 6.14 -16.94 -5.43
C ILE A 75 4.83 -16.65 -4.69
N ILE A 76 4.85 -15.70 -3.75
CA ILE A 76 3.66 -15.31 -2.98
C ILE A 76 2.61 -14.70 -3.91
N ILE A 77 2.99 -13.76 -4.78
CA ILE A 77 2.07 -13.11 -5.73
C ILE A 77 1.44 -14.12 -6.68
N GLU A 78 2.21 -15.06 -7.23
CA GLU A 78 1.70 -16.12 -8.09
C GLU A 78 0.68 -17.01 -7.37
N GLN A 79 0.88 -17.28 -6.08
CA GLN A 79 -0.07 -18.03 -5.26
C GLN A 79 -1.36 -17.23 -5.01
N LEU A 80 -1.27 -15.95 -4.67
CA LEU A 80 -2.43 -15.07 -4.49
C LEU A 80 -3.27 -14.94 -5.77
N ILE A 81 -2.64 -14.86 -6.94
CA ILE A 81 -3.35 -14.83 -8.23
C ILE A 81 -4.16 -16.11 -8.44
N LYS A 82 -3.57 -17.28 -8.15
CA LYS A 82 -4.29 -18.57 -8.29
C LYS A 82 -5.49 -18.67 -7.36
N GLU A 83 -5.37 -18.16 -6.13
CA GLU A 83 -6.48 -18.13 -5.18
C GLU A 83 -7.62 -17.24 -5.69
N LEU A 84 -7.29 -16.05 -6.19
CA LEU A 84 -8.28 -15.14 -6.79
C LEU A 84 -8.98 -15.74 -8.02
N GLU A 85 -8.27 -16.49 -8.87
CA GLU A 85 -8.84 -17.16 -10.03
C GLU A 85 -9.80 -18.31 -9.66
N GLN A 86 -9.69 -18.89 -8.46
CA GLN A 86 -10.56 -19.96 -7.97
C GLN A 86 -11.83 -19.45 -7.28
N GLU A 87 -11.83 -18.18 -6.84
CA GLU A 87 -12.98 -17.53 -6.20
C GLU A 87 -13.99 -16.95 -7.21
N VAL A 88 -13.67 -16.96 -8.51
CA VAL A 88 -14.49 -16.46 -9.63
C VAL A 88 -15.17 -17.60 -10.37
#